data_AF-A0A2R7JSH7-F1
#
_entry.id   AF-A0A2R7JSH7-F1
#
_cell.length_a   1.000
_cell.length_b   1.000
_cell.length_c   1.000
_cell.angle_alpha   90.00
_cell.angle_beta   90.00
_cell.angle_gamma   90.00
#
_symmetry.space_group_name_H-M   'P 1'
#
loop_
_entity.id
_entity.type
_entity.pdbx_description
1 polymer ?
#
loop_
_entity_poly.entity_id
_entity_poly.type
_entity_poly.pdbx_seq_one_letter_code
_entity_poly.pdbx_strand_id
1 'polypeptide(L)' 'MGEKPVQDEASEVAAGDNAVHVQGPADVDVSLTPRAALETARRLGEAAVESIINHAIVDKKD' A
#
# COMPACT_ATOMS: atom_id res chain seq x y z
N MET A 1 19.04 10.11 0.93
CA MET A 1 17.82 9.73 0.18
C MET A 1 16.71 10.60 0.71
N GLY A 2 16.06 11.39 -0.14
CA GLY A 2 14.90 12.19 0.28
C GLY A 2 13.70 11.29 0.56
N GLU A 3 12.75 11.79 1.35
CA GLU A 3 11.46 11.12 1.54
C GLU A 3 10.73 10.98 0.20
N LYS A 4 10.15 9.80 -0.04
CA LYS A 4 9.31 9.59 -1.21
C LYS A 4 8.01 10.39 -1.03
N PRO A 5 7.50 11.06 -2.07
CA PRO A 5 6.25 11.81 -1.97
C PRO A 5 5.10 10.85 -1.64
N VAL A 6 4.27 11.25 -0.66
CA VAL A 6 3.04 10.52 -0.30
C VAL A 6 2.04 10.64 -1.45
N GLN A 7 1.44 9.52 -1.82
CA GLN A 7 0.43 9.44 -2.86
C GLN A 7 -0.92 9.18 -2.20
N ASP A 8 -1.95 9.91 -2.63
CA ASP A 8 -3.33 9.75 -2.13
C ASP A 8 -4.21 8.90 -3.07
N GLU A 9 -3.70 8.61 -4.27
CA GLU A 9 -4.39 7.78 -5.25
C GLU A 9 -4.14 6.29 -5.00
N ALA A 10 -5.21 5.48 -5.08
CA ALA A 10 -5.12 4.04 -4.95
C ALA A 10 -4.45 3.40 -6.18
N SER A 11 -3.73 2.29 -5.96
CA SER A 11 -3.17 1.50 -7.06
C SER A 11 -4.25 0.67 -7.77
N GLU A 12 -4.11 0.51 -9.08
CA GLU A 12 -4.89 -0.44 -9.88
C GLU A 12 -4.34 -1.86 -9.71
N VAL A 13 -5.24 -2.84 -9.66
CA VAL A 13 -4.90 -4.26 -9.47
C VAL A 13 -5.65 -5.16 -10.44
N ALA A 14 -4.92 -6.08 -11.08
CA ALA A 14 -5.47 -7.04 -12.03
C ALA A 14 -4.94 -8.45 -11.77
N ALA A 15 -5.81 -9.46 -11.95
CA ALA A 15 -5.43 -10.86 -11.91
C ALA A 15 -4.94 -11.32 -13.29
N GLY A 16 -3.77 -11.95 -13.33
CA GLY A 16 -3.27 -12.70 -14.48
C GLY A 16 -3.24 -14.20 -14.17
N ASP A 17 -2.83 -15.03 -15.14
CA ASP A 17 -2.92 -16.50 -15.04
C ASP A 17 -2.21 -17.09 -13.82
N ASN A 18 -1.09 -16.51 -13.38
CA ASN A 18 -0.31 -16.96 -12.21
C ASN A 18 0.30 -15.80 -11.40
N ALA A 19 -0.21 -14.60 -11.59
CA ALA A 19 0.30 -13.39 -10.96
C ALA A 19 -0.83 -12.40 -10.67
N VAL A 20 -0.54 -11.49 -9.76
CA VAL A 20 -1.34 -10.29 -9.50
C VAL A 20 -0.47 -9.10 -9.90
N HIS A 21 -0.97 -8.30 -10.82
CA HIS A 21 -0.32 -7.07 -11.28
C HIS A 21 -0.82 -5.90 -10.45
N VAL A 22 0.10 -5.08 -9.96
CA VAL A 22 -0.18 -3.87 -9.20
C VAL A 22 0.46 -2.71 -9.95
N GLN A 23 -0.36 -1.76 -10.38
CA GLN A 23 0.08 -0.52 -11.01
C GLN A 23 -0.30 0.64 -10.08
N GLY A 24 0.69 1.24 -9.45
CA GLY A 24 0.52 2.33 -8.51
C GLY A 24 1.03 3.68 -9.03
N PRO A 25 0.68 4.77 -8.35
CA PRO A 25 1.22 6.09 -8.63
C PRO A 25 2.74 6.10 -8.48
N ALA A 26 3.40 7.03 -9.19
CA ALA A 26 4.85 7.22 -9.17
C ALA A 26 5.67 5.98 -9.61
N ASP A 27 5.30 5.40 -10.76
CA ASP A 27 6.05 4.34 -11.45
C ASP A 27 6.12 3.00 -10.68
N VAL A 28 5.16 2.76 -9.78
CA VAL A 28 5.03 1.45 -9.15
C VAL A 28 4.38 0.49 -10.15
N ASP A 29 5.17 -0.43 -10.70
CA ASP A 29 4.68 -1.53 -11.54
C ASP A 29 5.33 -2.83 -11.06
N VAL A 30 4.54 -3.66 -10.37
CA VAL A 30 5.03 -4.92 -9.79
C VAL A 30 4.07 -6.07 -10.06
N SER A 31 4.66 -7.25 -10.23
CA SER A 31 3.92 -8.52 -10.36
C SER A 31 4.24 -9.42 -9.17
N LEU A 32 3.19 -9.86 -8.48
CA LEU A 32 3.30 -10.72 -7.30
C LEU A 32 2.69 -12.08 -7.59
N THR A 33 3.22 -13.14 -6.98
CA THR A 33 2.46 -14.41 -6.94
C THR A 33 1.18 -14.21 -6.11
N PRO A 34 0.11 -15.00 -6.34
CA PRO A 34 -1.14 -14.85 -5.58
C PRO A 34 -0.93 -14.91 -4.06
N ARG A 35 -0.03 -15.80 -3.60
CA ARG A 35 0.31 -15.93 -2.18
C ARG A 35 1.02 -14.67 -1.64
N ALA A 36 1.97 -14.12 -2.40
CA ALA A 36 2.66 -12.89 -2.02
C ALA A 36 1.72 -11.67 -2.02
N ALA A 37 0.81 -11.59 -2.98
CA ALA A 37 -0.20 -10.53 -3.07
C ALA A 37 -1.12 -10.51 -1.85
N LEU A 38 -1.64 -11.68 -1.43
CA LEU A 38 -2.49 -11.79 -0.24
C LEU A 38 -1.77 -11.35 1.05
N GLU A 39 -0.55 -11.85 1.25
CA GLU A 39 0.25 -11.48 2.43
C GLU A 39 0.62 -9.98 2.42
N THR A 40 0.90 -9.43 1.23
CA THR A 40 1.20 -7.99 1.07
C THR A 40 -0.03 -7.14 1.39
N ALA A 41 -1.21 -7.51 0.86
CA ALA A 41 -2.46 -6.81 1.11
C ALA A 41 -2.79 -6.75 2.62
N ARG A 42 -2.56 -7.86 3.33
CA ARG A 42 -2.72 -7.91 4.79
C ARG A 42 -1.79 -6.92 5.49
N ARG A 43 -0.48 -6.99 5.21
CA ARG A 43 0.52 -6.11 5.84
C ARG A 43 0.27 -4.63 5.54
N LEU A 44 -0.14 -4.34 4.32
CA LEU A 44 -0.49 -2.98 3.89
C LEU A 44 -1.69 -2.44 4.67
N GLY A 45 -2.73 -3.26 4.86
CA GLY A 45 -3.88 -2.91 5.70
C GLY A 45 -3.51 -2.69 7.17
N GLU A 46 -2.70 -3.59 7.75
CA GLU A 46 -2.21 -3.45 9.13
C GLU A 46 -1.43 -2.13 9.31
N ALA A 47 -0.52 -1.80 8.39
CA ALA A 47 0.25 -0.55 8.43
C ALA A 47 -0.61 0.71 8.22
N ALA A 48 -1.61 0.66 7.34
CA ALA A 48 -2.53 1.77 7.11
C ALA A 48 -3.34 2.09 8.38
N VAL A 49 -3.88 1.06 9.05
CA VAL A 49 -4.59 1.23 10.33
C VAL A 49 -3.69 1.83 11.40
N GLU A 50 -2.47 1.31 11.56
CA GLU A 50 -1.49 1.86 12.51
C GLU A 50 -1.21 3.35 12.23
N SER A 51 -1.00 3.71 10.96
CA SER A 51 -0.77 5.10 10.56
C SER A 51 -1.97 6.01 10.88
N ILE A 52 -3.20 5.57 10.60
CA ILE A 52 -4.42 6.32 10.91
C ILE A 52 -4.54 6.57 12.41
N ILE A 53 -4.30 5.54 13.22
CA ILE A 53 -4.35 5.66 14.69
C ILE A 53 -3.28 6.63 15.18
N ASN A 54 -2.04 6.50 14.71
CA ASN A 54 -0.95 7.38 15.11
C ASN A 54 -1.26 8.85 14.77
N HIS A 55 -1.79 9.13 13.57
CA HIS A 55 -2.18 10.48 13.20
C HIS A 55 -3.31 11.02 14.08
N ALA A 56 -4.33 10.21 14.37
CA ALA A 56 -5.47 10.60 15.23
C ALA A 56 -5.08 10.82 16.70
N ILE A 57 -4.01 10.19 17.19
CA ILE A 57 -3.48 10.41 18.55
C ILE A 57 -2.62 11.67 18.61
N VAL A 58 -1.84 11.95 17.57
CA VAL A 58 -0.99 13.16 17.47
C VAL A 58 -1.88 14.41 17.40
N ASP A 59 -2.94 14.39 16.60
CA ASP A 59 -3.87 15.52 16.41
C ASP A 59 -4.66 15.89 17.69
N LYS A 60 -4.77 14.98 18.67
CA LYS A 60 -5.43 15.24 19.97
C LYS A 60 -4.52 15.83 21.05
N LYS A 61 -3.23 16.01 20.76
CA LYS A 61 -2.24 16.48 21.74
C LYS A 61 -1.90 17.97 21.62
N ASP A 62 -2.54 18.66 20.67
CA ASP A 62 -2.48 20.11 20.45
C ASP A 62 -3.74 20.83 20.97
#